data_AF-A0A496P312-F1
#
_entry.id   AF-A0A496P312-F1
#
_cell.length_a   1.000
_cell.length_b   1.000
_cell.length_c   1.000
_cell.angle_alpha   90.00
_cell.angle_beta   90.00
_cell.angle_gamma   90.00
#
_symmetry.space_group_name_H-M   'P 1'
#
loop_
_entity.id
_entity.type
_entity.pdbx_description
1 polymer ?
#
loop_
_entity_poly.entity_id
_entity_poly.type
_entity_poly.pdbx_seq_one_letter_code
_entity_poly.pdbx_strand_id
1 'polypeptide(L)'
;ENPEVVNAIGAHHDEIEMTSLLSPIVQVADAISGARPGARRQVLESYIQRLKDLEAAALSFDGVSNAFAIQAGRELRVMVESSKVNDERAHQLSYDISEKIQNELTYPGQVKVTVIRETRAVNIAR
;
A
#
# COMPACT_ATOMS: atom_id res chain seq x y z
N GLU A 1 1.88 11.37 -35.92
CA GLU A 1 1.65 10.03 -35.35
C GLU A 1 0.54 9.33 -36.13
N ASN A 2 0.64 8.02 -36.31
CA ASN A 2 -0.35 7.25 -37.09
C ASN A 2 -1.62 7.01 -36.22
N PRO A 3 -2.83 7.39 -36.67
CA PRO A 3 -4.06 7.27 -35.89
C PRO A 3 -4.34 5.85 -35.36
N GLU A 4 -4.03 4.81 -36.15
CA GLU A 4 -4.27 3.42 -35.76
C GLU A 4 -3.34 2.97 -34.62
N VAL A 5 -2.09 3.44 -34.64
CA VAL A 5 -1.10 3.16 -33.58
C VAL A 5 -1.51 3.85 -32.29
N VAL A 6 -1.94 5.12 -32.37
CA VAL A 6 -2.42 5.89 -31.22
C VAL A 6 -3.65 5.23 -30.60
N ASN A 7 -4.61 4.78 -31.42
CA ASN A 7 -5.78 4.05 -30.93
C ASN A 7 -5.40 2.73 -30.27
N ALA A 8 -4.50 1.94 -30.88
CA ALA A 8 -4.09 0.66 -30.30
C ALA A 8 -3.44 0.80 -28.92
N ILE A 9 -2.64 1.86 -28.72
CA ILE A 9 -2.04 2.16 -27.41
C ILE A 9 -3.10 2.64 -26.41
N GLY A 10 -4.03 3.52 -26.80
CA GLY A 10 -5.05 4.00 -25.87
C GLY A 10 -6.09 2.93 -25.50
N ALA A 11 -6.43 2.04 -26.44
CA ALA A 11 -7.55 1.13 -26.31
C ALA A 11 -7.19 -0.23 -25.69
N HIS A 12 -5.90 -0.59 -25.52
CA HIS A 12 -5.50 -1.93 -25.07
C HIS A 12 -5.98 -2.30 -23.64
N HIS A 13 -6.34 -1.30 -22.82
CA HIS A 13 -6.95 -1.47 -21.50
C HIS A 13 -8.44 -1.10 -21.48
N ASP A 14 -9.09 -1.05 -22.65
CA ASP A 14 -10.51 -0.69 -22.83
C ASP A 14 -10.86 0.74 -22.34
N GLU A 15 -9.88 1.64 -22.27
CA GLU A 15 -10.07 3.03 -21.83
C GLU A 15 -10.78 3.89 -22.88
N ILE A 16 -10.65 3.52 -24.15
CA ILE A 16 -11.30 4.13 -25.32
C ILE A 16 -11.78 3.05 -26.29
N GLU A 17 -12.67 3.41 -27.20
CA GLU A 17 -13.16 2.51 -28.25
C GLU A 17 -12.02 2.01 -29.16
N MET A 18 -12.02 0.71 -29.45
CA MET A 18 -11.11 0.11 -30.43
C MET A 18 -11.59 0.40 -31.85
N THR A 19 -10.91 1.29 -32.56
CA THR A 19 -11.28 1.68 -33.93
C THR A 19 -10.41 1.02 -35.00
N SER A 20 -9.47 0.16 -34.61
CA SER A 20 -8.52 -0.53 -35.49
C SER A 20 -8.35 -1.99 -35.11
N LEU A 21 -8.02 -2.84 -36.09
CA LEU A 21 -7.61 -4.24 -35.88
C LEU A 21 -6.32 -4.38 -35.07
N LEU A 22 -5.47 -3.33 -35.03
CA LEU A 22 -4.27 -3.34 -34.21
C LEU A 22 -4.60 -3.39 -32.70
N SER A 23 -5.69 -2.76 -32.28
CA SER A 23 -6.08 -2.64 -30.87
C SER A 23 -6.31 -4.00 -30.19
N PRO A 24 -7.13 -4.93 -30.73
CA PRO A 24 -7.28 -6.27 -30.13
C PRO A 24 -6.00 -7.11 -30.20
N ILE A 25 -5.16 -6.93 -31.23
CA ILE A 25 -3.87 -7.65 -31.33
C ILE A 25 -2.92 -7.19 -30.22
N VAL A 26 -2.82 -5.88 -30.00
CA VAL A 26 -1.99 -5.29 -28.93
C VAL A 26 -2.51 -5.71 -27.56
N GLN A 27 -3.83 -5.72 -27.34
CA GLN A 27 -4.44 -6.20 -26.10
C GLN A 27 -4.10 -7.67 -25.82
N VAL A 28 -4.21 -8.56 -26.82
CA VAL A 28 -3.84 -9.98 -26.67
C VAL A 28 -2.35 -10.13 -26.37
N ALA A 29 -1.49 -9.36 -27.05
CA ALA A 29 -0.06 -9.39 -26.82
C ALA A 29 0.32 -8.92 -25.40
N ASP A 30 -0.32 -7.86 -24.89
CA ASP A 30 -0.16 -7.39 -23.51
C ASP A 30 -0.58 -8.48 -22.49
N ALA A 31 -1.77 -9.07 -22.69
CA ALA A 31 -2.28 -10.11 -21.81
C ALA A 31 -1.36 -11.34 -21.75
N ILE A 32 -0.87 -11.83 -22.90
CA ILE A 32 0.08 -12.95 -22.98
C ILE A 32 1.40 -12.57 -22.31
N SER A 33 1.91 -11.37 -22.58
CA SER A 33 3.15 -10.87 -21.99
C SER A 33 3.07 -10.82 -20.46
N GLY A 34 1.96 -10.30 -19.92
CA GLY A 34 1.70 -10.16 -18.49
C GLY A 34 1.39 -11.45 -17.75
N ALA A 35 0.90 -12.48 -18.44
CA ALA A 35 0.61 -13.80 -17.87
C ALA A 35 1.86 -14.65 -17.63
N ARG A 36 3.02 -14.27 -18.17
CA ARG A 36 4.27 -15.03 -17.99
C ARG A 36 4.67 -15.10 -16.52
N PRO A 37 5.09 -16.28 -16.01
CA PRO A 37 5.61 -16.41 -14.66
C PRO A 37 6.78 -15.43 -14.43
N GLY A 38 6.58 -14.46 -13.54
CA GLY A 38 7.60 -13.45 -13.24
C GLY A 38 7.41 -12.08 -13.90
N ALA A 39 6.56 -11.94 -14.93
CA ALA A 39 6.32 -10.65 -15.60
C ALA A 39 5.88 -9.53 -14.65
N ARG A 40 5.21 -9.88 -13.54
CA ARG A 40 4.78 -8.97 -12.48
C ARG A 40 5.43 -9.25 -11.11
N ARG A 41 6.40 -10.17 -11.02
CA ARG A 41 7.01 -10.57 -9.72
C ARG A 41 7.77 -9.42 -9.06
N GLN A 42 8.57 -8.66 -9.81
CA GLN A 42 9.29 -7.50 -9.27
C GLN A 42 8.34 -6.43 -8.71
N VAL A 43 7.15 -6.26 -9.32
CA VAL A 43 6.14 -5.31 -8.85
C VAL A 43 5.51 -5.79 -7.54
N LEU A 44 5.24 -7.09 -7.39
CA LEU A 44 4.70 -7.66 -6.16
C LEU A 44 5.73 -7.60 -5.01
N GLU A 45 6.98 -7.93 -5.28
CA GLU A 45 8.04 -7.93 -4.26
C GLU A 45 8.33 -6.51 -3.75
N SER A 46 8.47 -5.54 -4.65
CA SER A 46 8.60 -4.13 -4.29
C SER A 46 7.37 -3.59 -3.56
N TYR A 47 6.17 -4.06 -3.91
CA TYR A 47 4.95 -3.73 -3.17
C TYR A 47 4.97 -4.28 -1.74
N ILE A 48 5.33 -5.55 -1.55
CA ILE A 48 5.46 -6.15 -0.21
C ILE A 48 6.53 -5.44 0.60
N GLN A 49 7.67 -5.11 -0.02
CA GLN A 49 8.74 -4.39 0.66
C GLN A 49 8.27 -3.03 1.16
N ARG A 50 7.55 -2.26 0.33
CA ARG A 50 6.98 -0.97 0.75
C ARG A 50 6.03 -1.09 1.94
N LEU A 51 5.20 -2.12 2.00
CA LEU A 51 4.32 -2.35 3.15
C LEU A 51 5.13 -2.64 4.41
N LYS A 52 6.18 -3.47 4.31
CA LYS A 52 7.08 -3.75 5.42
C LYS A 52 7.83 -2.51 5.90
N ASP A 53 8.25 -1.64 4.98
CA ASP A 53 8.94 -0.41 5.30
C ASP A 53 8.02 0.55 6.07
N LEU A 54 6.72 0.65 5.70
CA LEU A 54 5.71 1.39 6.45
C LEU A 54 5.51 0.84 7.87
N GLU A 55 5.40 -0.48 8.00
CA GLU A 55 5.25 -1.14 9.31
C GLU A 55 6.50 -0.93 10.18
N ALA A 56 7.69 -1.05 9.60
CA ALA A 56 8.97 -0.85 10.27
C ALA A 56 9.15 0.61 10.75
N ALA A 57 8.70 1.59 9.96
CA ALA A 57 8.74 2.99 10.33
C ALA A 57 7.97 3.25 11.64
N ALA A 58 6.77 2.68 11.78
CA ALA A 58 5.98 2.79 13.02
C ALA A 58 6.56 1.96 14.17
N LEU A 59 7.04 0.74 13.90
CA LEU A 59 7.65 -0.13 14.94
C LEU A 59 8.91 0.46 15.57
N SER A 60 9.56 1.42 14.91
CA SER A 60 10.75 2.09 15.47
C SER A 60 10.45 3.04 16.64
N PHE A 61 9.18 3.36 16.90
CA PHE A 61 8.78 4.26 17.99
C PHE A 61 8.55 3.51 19.30
N ASP A 62 9.07 4.08 20.39
CA ASP A 62 8.88 3.53 21.74
C ASP A 62 7.41 3.53 22.17
N GLY A 63 6.94 2.39 22.66
CA GLY A 63 5.55 2.17 23.06
C GLY A 63 4.64 1.58 21.97
N VAL A 64 5.13 1.46 20.72
CA VAL A 64 4.43 0.72 19.66
C VAL A 64 4.66 -0.78 19.85
N SER A 65 3.57 -1.53 19.97
CA SER A 65 3.61 -3.00 20.10
C SER A 65 3.53 -3.70 18.74
N ASN A 66 2.68 -3.19 17.85
CA ASN A 66 2.48 -3.76 16.51
C ASN A 66 2.08 -2.64 15.53
N ALA A 67 2.39 -2.82 14.25
CA ALA A 67 1.93 -1.94 13.18
C ALA A 67 1.52 -2.78 11.96
N PHE A 68 0.43 -2.39 11.30
CA PHE A 68 -0.14 -3.12 10.16
C PHE A 68 -0.48 -2.16 9.04
N ALA A 69 0.13 -2.36 7.87
CA ALA A 69 -0.24 -1.63 6.65
C ALA A 69 -1.44 -2.33 6.00
N ILE A 70 -2.60 -1.67 6.02
CA ILE A 70 -3.86 -2.19 5.48
C ILE A 70 -4.32 -1.34 4.30
N GLN A 71 -5.37 -1.82 3.59
CA GLN A 71 -5.90 -1.15 2.39
C GLN A 71 -4.84 -0.84 1.34
N ALA A 72 -3.99 -1.82 1.05
CA ALA A 72 -2.86 -1.68 0.13
C ALA A 72 -1.91 -0.52 0.50
N GLY A 73 -1.65 -0.37 1.80
CA GLY A 73 -0.73 0.62 2.37
C GLY A 73 -1.28 2.04 2.42
N ARG A 74 -2.58 2.25 2.18
CA ARG A 74 -3.24 3.56 2.33
C ARG A 74 -3.66 3.88 3.77
N GLU A 75 -3.68 2.87 4.64
CA GLU A 75 -3.89 3.06 6.07
C GLU A 75 -2.84 2.25 6.84
N LEU A 76 -2.21 2.90 7.81
CA LEU A 76 -1.30 2.28 8.76
C LEU A 76 -1.96 2.25 10.14
N ARG A 77 -2.22 1.06 10.66
CA ARG A 77 -2.83 0.86 11.97
C ARG A 77 -1.76 0.47 12.98
N VAL A 78 -1.58 1.29 14.00
CA VAL A 78 -0.52 1.17 14.99
C VAL A 78 -1.15 0.83 16.34
N MET A 79 -0.73 -0.27 16.94
CA MET A 79 -1.21 -0.72 18.26
C MET A 79 -0.18 -0.34 19.32
N VAL A 80 -0.61 0.35 20.38
CA VAL A 80 0.25 0.76 21.49
C VAL A 80 -0.18 0.11 22.81
N GLU A 81 0.79 -0.14 23.68
CA GLU A 81 0.54 -0.67 25.02
C GLU A 81 -0.08 0.42 25.91
N SER A 82 -1.28 0.18 26.42
CA SER A 82 -2.00 1.16 27.26
C SER A 82 -1.30 1.50 28.57
N SER A 83 -0.41 0.63 29.05
CA SER A 83 0.39 0.85 30.26
C SER A 83 1.57 1.80 30.05
N LYS A 84 2.07 1.95 28.82
CA LYS A 84 3.24 2.78 28.48
C LYS A 84 2.86 4.09 27.78
N VAL A 85 1.74 4.09 27.07
CA VAL A 85 1.34 5.22 26.21
C VAL A 85 0.00 5.79 26.71
N ASN A 86 0.02 7.04 27.16
CA ASN A 86 -1.19 7.79 27.52
C ASN A 86 -1.85 8.42 26.27
N ASP A 87 -3.00 9.09 26.43
CA ASP A 87 -3.78 9.60 25.29
C ASP A 87 -3.04 10.70 24.52
N GLU A 88 -2.37 11.59 25.25
CA GLU A 88 -1.58 12.67 24.66
C GLU A 88 -0.41 12.12 23.84
N ARG A 89 0.31 11.14 24.37
CA ARG A 89 1.41 10.48 23.65
C ARG A 89 0.92 9.63 22.48
N ALA A 90 -0.27 9.03 22.56
CA ALA A 90 -0.88 8.34 21.43
C ALA A 90 -1.21 9.30 20.28
N HIS A 91 -1.70 10.51 20.60
CA HIS A 91 -1.92 11.57 19.62
C HIS A 91 -0.60 12.07 19.03
N GLN A 92 0.43 12.26 19.86
CA GLN A 92 1.75 12.65 19.36
C GLN A 92 2.36 11.59 18.44
N LEU A 93 2.27 10.30 18.82
CA LEU A 93 2.77 9.19 18.01
C LEU A 93 2.09 9.13 16.63
N SER A 94 0.79 9.37 16.54
CA SER A 94 0.10 9.34 15.24
C SER A 94 0.64 10.43 14.30
N TYR A 95 0.91 11.61 14.85
CA TYR A 95 1.52 12.73 14.13
C TYR A 95 2.96 12.41 13.72
N ASP A 96 3.83 12.04 14.67
CA ASP A 96 5.25 11.77 14.43
C ASP A 96 5.47 10.65 13.41
N ILE A 97 4.66 9.58 13.49
CA ILE A 97 4.71 8.47 12.53
C ILE A 97 4.31 8.97 11.14
N SER A 98 3.27 9.79 11.03
CA SER A 98 2.84 10.34 9.74
C SER A 98 3.91 11.25 9.12
N GLU A 99 4.59 12.08 9.93
CA GLU A 99 5.70 12.93 9.50
C GLU A 99 6.89 12.09 9.02
N LYS A 100 7.25 11.05 9.79
CA LYS A 100 8.33 10.13 9.42
C LYS A 100 8.06 9.46 8.08
N ILE A 101 6.85 8.95 7.87
CA ILE A 101 6.46 8.33 6.60
C ILE A 101 6.55 9.34 5.46
N GLN A 102 6.10 10.57 5.67
CA GLN A 102 6.16 11.63 4.66
C GLN A 102 7.61 12.00 4.29
N ASN A 103 8.53 11.99 5.26
CA ASN A 103 9.91 12.44 5.07
C ASN A 103 10.84 11.33 4.56
N GLU A 104 10.66 10.09 5.02
CA GLU A 104 11.60 8.98 4.74
C GLU A 104 11.11 8.04 3.63
N LEU A 105 9.80 7.97 3.36
CA LEU A 105 9.23 7.03 2.40
C LEU A 105 8.62 7.77 1.21
N THR A 106 9.06 7.40 0.00
CA THR A 106 8.39 7.86 -1.22
C THR A 106 7.11 7.05 -1.41
N TYR A 107 6.00 7.56 -0.85
CA TYR A 107 4.69 6.93 -0.98
C TYR A 107 3.77 7.76 -1.88
N PRO A 108 3.19 7.18 -2.94
CA PRO A 108 2.25 7.91 -3.79
C PRO A 108 0.91 8.09 -3.06
N GLY A 109 0.58 9.35 -2.76
CA GLY A 109 -0.69 9.72 -2.14
C GLY A 109 -0.64 9.82 -0.62
N GLN A 110 -1.81 9.89 0.01
CA GLN A 110 -1.94 10.06 1.45
C GLN A 110 -2.03 8.69 2.14
N VAL A 111 -1.34 8.57 3.28
CA VAL A 111 -1.43 7.42 4.18
C VAL A 111 -2.11 7.87 5.46
N LYS A 112 -3.20 7.21 5.83
CA LYS A 112 -3.92 7.47 7.08
C LYS A 112 -3.26 6.70 8.22
N VAL A 113 -2.73 7.39 9.23
CA VAL A 113 -2.15 6.75 10.42
C VAL A 113 -3.19 6.73 11.53
N THR A 114 -3.52 5.53 12.02
CA THR A 114 -4.46 5.33 13.14
C THR A 114 -3.73 4.65 14.28
N VAL A 115 -3.55 5.36 15.40
CA VAL A 115 -3.00 4.78 16.64
C VAL A 115 -4.14 4.29 17.52
N ILE A 116 -4.08 3.03 17.92
CA ILE A 116 -5.06 2.37 18.77
C ILE A 116 -4.37 1.94 20.05
N ARG A 117 -4.83 2.51 21.16
CA ARG A 117 -4.43 2.09 22.50
C ARG A 117 -5.37 0.98 22.95
N GLU A 118 -4.82 -0.20 23.23
CA GLU A 118 -5.59 -1.38 23.58
C GLU A 118 -5.20 -1.93 24.95
N THR A 119 -6.20 -2.33 25.73
CA THR A 119 -6.03 -3.16 26.94
C THR A 119 -6.77 -4.47 26.70
N ARG A 120 -6.06 -5.61 26.76
CA ARG A 120 -6.66 -6.94 26.64
C ARG A 120 -6.75 -7.61 28.01
N ALA A 121 -7.96 -7.93 28.44
CA ALA A 121 -8.21 -8.82 29.58
C ALA A 121 -8.73 -10.15 29.05
N VAL A 122 -8.07 -11.25 29.39
CA VAL A 122 -8.42 -12.60 28.93
C VAL A 122 -8.63 -13.49 30.14
N ASN A 123 -9.83 -14.06 30.25
CA ASN A 123 -10.18 -15.03 31.29
C ASN A 123 -10.59 -16.33 30.61
N ILE A 124 -10.01 -17.45 31.04
CA ILE A 124 -10.38 -18.77 30.53
C ILE A 124 -11.23 -19.45 31.61
N ALA A 125 -12.49 -19.70 31.28
CA ALA A 125 -13.31 -20.62 32.07
C ALA A 125 -12.87 -22.06 31.74
N ARG A 126 -12.70 -22.87 32.77
CA ARG A 126 -12.60 -24.33 32.65
C ARG A 126 -13.88 -24.95 33.18
#